data_AF-A0A7E6E465-F1
#
_entry.id   AF-A0A7E6E465-F1
#
_cell.length_a   1.000
_cell.length_b   1.000
_cell.length_c   1.000
_cell.angle_alpha   90.00
_cell.angle_beta   90.00
_cell.angle_gamma   90.00
#
_symmetry.space_group_name_H-M   'P 1'
#
loop_
_entity.id
_entity.type
_entity.pdbx_description
1 polymer ?
#
loop_
_entity_poly.entity_id
_entity_poly.type
_entity_poly.pdbx_seq_one_letter_code
_entity_poly.pdbx_strand_id
1 'polypeptide(L)'
;MDFAGTVAKRGRPRARPGLIPASPSPPLPVSPPRAPFAPRTCLPPVCANPRSSPGLGHSKEAAAPAPIGELAPSSFLAAVVDALDLGSPVVISPSLSGMYSLPFLTAPGSQLRGYVPVAPICTEKISTAEYAGVKTSALIVYGDQDPMGQTSFAHLKQLPNHRVLVMEGAGHPCYLDKPEEWHAGLLDFLQGLA
;
A
#
# COMPACT_ATOMS: atom_id res chain seq x y z
N MET A 1 -79.31 7.86 32.14
CA MET A 1 -79.67 9.28 32.32
C MET A 1 -78.35 10.02 32.21
N ASP A 2 -77.99 10.73 31.14
CA ASP A 2 -78.78 11.56 30.22
C ASP A 2 -78.17 11.60 28.82
N PHE A 3 -79.05 11.88 27.85
CA PHE A 3 -78.79 12.18 26.44
C PHE A 3 -78.59 13.69 26.29
N ALA A 4 -77.56 14.14 25.56
CA ALA A 4 -77.59 15.45 24.89
C ALA A 4 -76.55 15.51 23.77
N GLY A 5 -77.03 15.71 22.54
CA GLY A 5 -76.19 15.81 21.34
C GLY A 5 -75.92 17.24 20.88
N THR A 6 -75.35 17.29 19.67
CA THR A 6 -75.34 18.38 18.69
C THR A 6 -74.15 19.37 18.75
N VAL A 7 -73.31 19.35 17.72
CA VAL A 7 -73.27 20.32 16.60
C VAL A 7 -71.91 20.19 15.89
N ALA A 8 -71.96 19.77 14.62
CA ALA A 8 -70.84 19.82 13.69
C ALA A 8 -70.49 21.27 13.32
N LYS A 9 -69.25 21.69 13.58
CA LYS A 9 -68.69 22.93 13.01
C LYS A 9 -68.12 22.65 11.62
N ARG A 10 -68.76 23.20 10.59
CA ARG A 10 -68.26 23.25 9.21
C ARG A 10 -67.01 24.14 9.15
N GLY A 11 -65.85 23.53 8.93
CA GLY A 11 -64.61 24.20 8.53
C GLY A 11 -64.53 24.35 7.00
N ARG A 12 -64.04 25.51 6.56
CA ARG A 12 -64.05 26.07 5.19
C ARG A 12 -63.48 25.15 4.08
N PRO A 13 -63.92 25.30 2.81
CA PRO A 13 -63.34 24.59 1.68
C PRO A 13 -61.90 25.04 1.45
N ARG A 14 -60.97 24.08 1.34
CA ARG A 14 -59.59 24.31 0.92
C ARG A 14 -59.55 24.78 -0.53
N ALA A 15 -58.93 25.94 -0.76
CA ALA A 15 -58.61 26.42 -2.09
C ALA A 15 -57.68 25.43 -2.80
N ARG A 16 -57.97 25.15 -4.08
CA ARG A 16 -57.09 24.41 -4.98
C ARG A 16 -55.80 25.22 -5.19
N PRO A 17 -54.61 24.64 -5.02
CA PRO A 17 -53.38 25.31 -5.45
C PRO A 17 -53.39 25.45 -6.97
N GLY A 18 -53.24 26.69 -7.46
CA GLY A 18 -53.03 26.96 -8.87
C GLY A 18 -51.73 26.31 -9.37
N LEU A 19 -51.76 25.79 -10.60
CA LEU A 19 -50.58 25.34 -11.32
C LEU A 19 -49.60 26.52 -11.44
N ILE A 20 -48.40 26.36 -10.89
CA ILE A 20 -47.26 27.23 -11.19
C ILE A 20 -46.67 26.72 -12.52
N PRO A 21 -46.50 27.57 -13.55
CA PRO A 21 -45.83 27.14 -14.77
C PRO A 21 -44.36 26.84 -14.49
N ALA A 22 -43.88 25.70 -14.97
CA ALA A 22 -42.50 25.27 -14.81
C ALA A 22 -41.54 26.24 -15.54
N SER A 23 -40.54 26.74 -14.83
CA SER A 23 -39.41 27.46 -15.41
C SER A 23 -38.61 26.52 -16.31
N PRO A 24 -38.14 26.95 -17.50
CA PRO A 24 -37.23 26.14 -18.30
C PRO A 24 -35.89 26.00 -17.56
N SER A 25 -35.36 24.78 -17.55
CA SER A 25 -34.04 24.46 -16.99
C SER A 25 -32.93 25.08 -17.85
N PRO A 26 -31.81 25.55 -17.26
CA PRO A 26 -30.67 26.04 -18.03
C PRO A 26 -29.99 24.89 -18.80
N PRO A 27 -29.37 25.17 -19.96
CA PRO A 27 -28.63 24.16 -20.71
C PRO A 27 -27.39 23.70 -19.92
N LEU A 28 -27.08 22.41 -20.01
CA LEU A 28 -25.90 21.81 -19.40
C LEU A 28 -24.62 22.37 -20.03
N PRO A 29 -23.53 22.53 -19.26
CA PRO A 29 -22.26 23.02 -19.79
C PRO A 29 -21.67 21.99 -20.76
N VAL A 30 -21.26 22.46 -21.93
CA VAL A 30 -20.58 21.66 -22.96
C VAL A 30 -19.13 21.48 -22.54
N SER A 31 -18.69 20.23 -22.37
CA SER A 31 -17.30 19.90 -22.04
C SER A 31 -16.35 20.37 -23.14
N PRO A 32 -15.15 20.91 -22.80
CA PRO A 32 -14.17 21.29 -23.79
C PRO A 32 -13.63 20.06 -24.55
N PRO A 33 -13.14 20.24 -25.80
CA PRO A 33 -12.56 19.15 -26.56
C PRO A 33 -11.31 18.59 -25.85
N ARG A 34 -11.25 17.26 -25.79
CA ARG A 34 -10.15 16.51 -25.19
C ARG A 34 -8.86 16.84 -25.95
N ALA A 35 -7.82 17.26 -25.23
CA ALA A 35 -6.49 17.48 -25.81
C ALA A 35 -6.00 16.19 -26.52
N PRO A 36 -5.27 16.30 -27.65
CA PRO A 36 -4.75 15.13 -28.34
C PRO A 36 -3.79 14.36 -27.42
N PHE A 37 -4.01 13.03 -27.34
CA PHE A 37 -3.10 12.13 -26.66
C PHE A 37 -1.72 12.23 -27.29
N ALA A 38 -0.71 12.61 -26.49
CA ALA A 38 0.67 12.41 -26.89
C ALA A 38 0.91 10.90 -27.12
N PRO A 39 1.64 10.52 -28.18
CA PRO A 39 1.91 9.12 -28.46
C PRO A 39 2.70 8.54 -27.27
N ARG A 40 2.18 7.44 -26.71
CA ARG A 40 2.91 6.63 -25.73
C ARG A 40 4.20 6.21 -26.40
N THR A 41 5.33 6.69 -25.89
CA THR A 41 6.61 6.07 -26.19
C THR A 41 6.51 4.62 -25.75
N CYS A 42 6.73 3.68 -26.68
CA CYS A 42 6.89 2.28 -26.32
C CYS A 42 8.02 2.20 -25.29
N LEU A 43 7.65 1.94 -24.04
CA LEU A 43 8.63 1.51 -23.05
C LEU A 43 9.21 0.19 -23.57
N PRO A 44 10.55 0.04 -23.57
CA PRO A 44 11.16 -1.24 -23.94
C PRO A 44 10.64 -2.34 -23.01
N PRO A 45 10.68 -3.61 -23.44
CA PRO A 45 10.21 -4.73 -22.63
C PRO A 45 10.84 -4.65 -21.24
N VAL A 46 9.99 -4.74 -20.22
CA VAL A 46 10.38 -4.75 -18.81
C VAL A 46 11.28 -5.95 -18.59
N CYS A 47 12.60 -5.72 -18.52
CA CYS A 47 13.52 -6.71 -18.00
C CYS A 47 13.20 -6.89 -16.50
N ALA A 48 12.81 -8.10 -16.11
CA ALA A 48 12.54 -8.51 -14.73
C ALA A 48 13.81 -8.61 -13.86
N ASN A 49 14.76 -7.68 -14.03
CA ASN A 49 15.99 -7.63 -13.25
C ASN A 49 15.79 -6.80 -11.98
N PRO A 50 16.48 -7.14 -10.86
CA PRO A 50 16.50 -6.33 -9.66
C PRO A 50 16.90 -4.88 -9.97
N ARG A 51 16.17 -3.91 -9.41
CA ARG A 51 16.45 -2.49 -9.58
C ARG A 51 17.35 -1.96 -8.48
N SER A 52 18.21 -1.00 -8.83
CA SER A 52 18.92 -0.18 -7.85
C SER A 52 18.01 0.91 -7.29
N SER A 53 18.10 1.19 -5.98
CA SER A 53 17.44 2.34 -5.37
C SER A 53 18.06 3.67 -5.87
N PRO A 54 17.33 4.79 -5.81
CA PRO A 54 17.88 6.11 -6.17
C PRO A 54 19.18 6.41 -5.42
N GLY A 55 20.18 6.94 -6.14
CA GLY A 55 21.51 7.24 -5.61
C GLY A 55 22.47 6.04 -5.54
N LEU A 56 22.00 4.81 -5.79
CA LEU A 56 22.82 3.59 -5.73
C LEU A 56 22.93 2.89 -7.10
N GLY A 57 23.97 2.08 -7.27
CA GLY A 57 24.14 1.19 -8.42
C GLY A 57 24.06 1.92 -9.78
N HIS A 58 23.13 1.49 -10.63
CA HIS A 58 22.88 2.10 -11.95
C HIS A 58 21.91 3.30 -11.89
N SER A 59 21.51 3.74 -10.69
CA SER A 59 20.59 4.86 -10.46
C SER A 59 21.24 6.01 -9.66
N LYS A 60 22.57 6.17 -9.76
CA LYS A 60 23.35 7.20 -9.06
C LYS A 60 22.88 8.63 -9.29
N GLU A 61 22.36 8.91 -10.48
CA GLU A 61 21.91 10.25 -10.89
C GLU A 61 20.49 10.56 -10.40
N ALA A 62 19.74 9.56 -9.94
CA ALA A 62 18.40 9.75 -9.41
C ALA A 62 18.47 10.26 -7.97
N ALA A 63 17.83 11.40 -7.71
CA ALA A 63 17.70 11.93 -6.36
C ALA A 63 16.83 11.01 -5.50
N ALA A 64 17.30 10.72 -4.28
CA ALA A 64 16.50 9.98 -3.31
C ALA A 64 15.28 10.81 -2.88
N PRO A 65 14.08 10.21 -2.79
CA PRO A 65 12.87 10.93 -2.42
C PRO A 65 12.81 11.26 -0.91
N ALA A 66 13.74 10.73 -0.11
CA ALA A 66 13.94 11.08 1.29
C ALA A 66 15.41 10.84 1.71
N PRO A 67 15.90 11.54 2.75
CA PRO A 67 17.20 11.26 3.37
C PRO A 67 17.27 9.86 3.97
N ILE A 68 18.49 9.29 4.07
CA ILE A 68 18.70 7.99 4.74
C ILE A 68 18.20 8.05 6.17
N GLY A 69 17.42 7.05 6.56
CA GLY A 69 16.82 6.95 7.89
C GLY A 69 15.44 7.58 7.98
N GLU A 70 14.97 8.36 7.00
CA GLU A 70 13.59 8.88 6.92
C GLU A 70 12.73 8.03 6.00
N LEU A 71 11.43 7.92 6.31
CA LEU A 71 10.51 7.18 5.43
C LEU A 71 10.34 7.93 4.11
N ALA A 72 10.53 7.24 3.00
CA ALA A 72 10.18 7.75 1.69
C ALA A 72 8.65 7.84 1.52
N PRO A 73 8.15 8.66 0.58
CA PRO A 73 6.74 8.65 0.24
C PRO A 73 6.30 7.26 -0.23
N SER A 74 5.17 6.77 0.30
CA SER A 74 4.62 5.47 -0.09
C SER A 74 4.31 5.35 -1.59
N SER A 75 4.03 6.49 -2.23
CA SER A 75 3.80 6.60 -3.67
C SER A 75 5.02 6.27 -4.52
N PHE A 76 6.23 6.27 -3.95
CA PHE A 76 7.45 5.95 -4.70
C PHE A 76 7.43 4.51 -5.23
N LEU A 77 7.21 3.52 -4.35
CA LEU A 77 7.13 2.12 -4.79
C LEU A 77 5.85 1.84 -5.56
N ALA A 78 4.74 2.52 -5.25
CA ALA A 78 3.53 2.43 -6.07
C ALA A 78 3.81 2.83 -7.53
N ALA A 79 4.49 3.96 -7.75
CA ALA A 79 4.87 4.39 -9.10
C ALA A 79 5.83 3.42 -9.79
N VAL A 80 6.73 2.76 -9.05
CA VAL A 80 7.61 1.70 -9.58
C VAL A 80 6.81 0.49 -10.04
N VAL A 81 5.83 0.06 -9.24
CA VAL A 81 4.94 -1.07 -9.55
C VAL A 81 4.09 -0.75 -10.78
N ASP A 82 3.51 0.45 -10.85
CA ASP A 82 2.69 0.89 -11.97
C ASP A 82 3.50 1.04 -13.27
N ALA A 83 4.68 1.66 -13.20
CA ALA A 83 5.54 1.87 -14.36
C ALA A 83 6.06 0.55 -14.97
N LEU A 84 6.04 -0.52 -14.18
CA LEU A 84 6.47 -1.85 -14.57
C LEU A 84 5.35 -2.84 -14.86
N ASP A 85 4.10 -2.44 -14.63
CA ASP A 85 2.93 -3.31 -14.78
C ASP A 85 3.06 -4.63 -13.97
N LEU A 86 3.53 -4.54 -12.72
CA LEU A 86 3.79 -5.73 -11.87
C LEU A 86 2.53 -6.29 -11.19
N GLY A 87 1.40 -5.58 -11.26
CA GLY A 87 0.18 -5.93 -10.53
C GLY A 87 0.41 -5.92 -9.01
N SER A 88 0.20 -7.06 -8.36
CA SER A 88 0.39 -7.24 -6.92
C SER A 88 1.69 -8.01 -6.63
N PRO A 89 2.85 -7.35 -6.51
CA PRO A 89 4.12 -8.05 -6.35
C PRO A 89 4.35 -8.59 -4.95
N VAL A 90 5.32 -9.48 -4.82
CA VAL A 90 6.02 -9.74 -3.55
C VAL A 90 7.20 -8.79 -3.45
N VAL A 91 7.34 -8.07 -2.33
CA VAL A 91 8.46 -7.15 -2.11
C VAL A 91 9.47 -7.79 -1.16
N ILE A 92 10.70 -7.99 -1.66
CA ILE A 92 11.85 -8.42 -0.86
C ILE A 92 12.66 -7.17 -0.51
N SER A 93 12.87 -6.92 0.78
CA SER A 93 13.39 -5.65 1.29
C SER A 93 14.51 -5.83 2.33
N PRO A 94 15.77 -5.94 1.89
CA PRO A 94 16.91 -5.98 2.80
C PRO A 94 17.34 -4.57 3.27
N SER A 95 17.65 -4.45 4.57
CA SER A 95 18.40 -3.33 5.16
C SER A 95 17.83 -1.94 4.79
N LEU A 96 18.63 -1.10 4.14
CA LEU A 96 18.30 0.27 3.71
C LEU A 96 16.94 0.39 3.00
N SER A 97 16.54 -0.63 2.24
CA SER A 97 15.28 -0.61 1.49
C SER A 97 14.01 -0.50 2.36
N GLY A 98 14.13 -0.75 3.68
CA GLY A 98 13.06 -0.56 4.66
C GLY A 98 12.43 0.82 4.60
N MET A 99 13.22 1.87 4.35
CA MET A 99 12.73 3.25 4.24
C MET A 99 11.74 3.46 3.08
N TYR A 100 11.75 2.59 2.06
CA TYR A 100 10.84 2.62 0.91
C TYR A 100 9.71 1.60 1.04
N SER A 101 10.03 0.40 1.53
CA SER A 101 9.09 -0.72 1.54
C SER A 101 8.08 -0.65 2.67
N LEU A 102 8.48 -0.21 3.86
CA LEU A 102 7.57 -0.04 5.01
C LEU A 102 6.43 0.94 4.73
N PRO A 103 6.66 2.17 4.21
CA PRO A 103 5.56 3.08 3.93
C PRO A 103 4.67 2.57 2.78
N PHE A 104 5.21 1.77 1.86
CA PHE A 104 4.41 1.13 0.82
C PHE A 104 3.58 -0.04 1.37
N LEU A 105 4.12 -0.82 2.30
CA LEU A 105 3.44 -1.92 2.98
C LEU A 105 2.23 -1.44 3.79
N THR A 106 2.38 -0.32 4.50
CA THR A 106 1.34 0.22 5.40
C THR A 106 0.42 1.23 4.73
N ALA A 107 0.66 1.58 3.46
CA ALA A 107 -0.20 2.47 2.72
C ALA A 107 -1.64 1.93 2.61
N PRO A 108 -2.67 2.79 2.76
CA PRO A 108 -4.04 2.39 2.48
C PRO A 108 -4.19 1.85 1.05
N GLY A 109 -4.78 0.66 0.92
CA GLY A 109 -5.00 0.03 -0.38
C GLY A 109 -3.76 -0.62 -1.00
N SER A 110 -2.66 -0.77 -0.25
CA SER A 110 -1.49 -1.52 -0.71
C SER A 110 -1.87 -2.94 -1.13
N GLN A 111 -1.49 -3.34 -2.35
CA GLN A 111 -1.83 -4.64 -2.95
C GLN A 111 -0.61 -5.55 -3.03
N LEU A 112 0.14 -5.70 -1.94
CA LEU A 112 1.24 -6.66 -1.91
C LEU A 112 0.71 -8.09 -1.79
N ARG A 113 1.22 -9.00 -2.63
CA ARG A 113 0.97 -10.45 -2.49
C ARG A 113 1.75 -11.04 -1.31
N GLY A 114 2.90 -10.46 -0.98
CA GLY A 114 3.76 -10.90 0.10
C GLY A 114 4.84 -9.88 0.42
N TYR A 115 5.44 -10.00 1.60
CA TYR A 115 6.51 -9.12 2.06
C TYR A 115 7.65 -9.94 2.69
N VAL A 116 8.89 -9.71 2.26
CA VAL A 116 10.06 -10.41 2.77
C VAL A 116 11.09 -9.39 3.27
N PRO A 117 10.93 -8.86 4.50
CA PRO A 117 11.93 -7.98 5.10
C PRO A 117 13.16 -8.79 5.51
N VAL A 118 14.35 -8.24 5.21
CA VAL A 118 15.63 -8.80 5.69
C VAL A 118 16.37 -7.76 6.51
N ALA A 119 16.22 -7.81 7.83
CA ALA A 119 16.73 -6.82 8.78
C ALA A 119 16.61 -5.34 8.30
N PRO A 120 15.41 -4.87 7.93
CA PRO A 120 15.24 -3.54 7.35
C PRO A 120 15.45 -2.42 8.38
N ILE A 121 15.84 -1.24 7.90
CA ILE A 121 15.85 -0.01 8.69
C ILE A 121 14.45 0.62 8.80
N CYS A 122 14.30 1.61 9.68
CA CYS A 122 13.09 2.43 9.87
C CYS A 122 11.87 1.67 10.40
N THR A 123 12.01 0.44 10.88
CA THR A 123 10.91 -0.35 11.44
C THR A 123 10.25 0.29 12.65
N GLU A 124 11.02 1.07 13.42
CA GLU A 124 10.59 1.83 14.59
C GLU A 124 9.73 3.05 14.23
N LYS A 125 9.72 3.47 12.96
CA LYS A 125 8.96 4.63 12.48
C LYS A 125 7.52 4.30 12.12
N ILE A 126 7.19 3.01 12.08
CA ILE A 126 5.84 2.53 11.81
C ILE A 126 5.17 2.22 13.14
N SER A 127 3.96 2.74 13.34
CA SER A 127 3.20 2.53 14.56
C SER A 127 2.64 1.11 14.64
N THR A 128 2.35 0.65 15.86
CA THR A 128 1.67 -0.64 16.09
C THR A 128 0.33 -0.74 15.37
N ALA A 129 -0.42 0.36 15.29
CA ALA A 129 -1.71 0.38 14.60
C ALA A 129 -1.55 0.17 13.09
N GLU A 130 -0.52 0.77 12.48
CA GLU A 130 -0.21 0.58 11.07
C GLU A 130 0.20 -0.87 10.79
N TYR A 131 1.10 -1.45 11.60
CA TYR A 131 1.47 -2.87 11.45
C TYR A 131 0.27 -3.82 11.60
N ALA A 132 -0.59 -3.60 12.59
CA ALA A 132 -1.78 -4.42 12.83
C ALA A 132 -2.80 -4.33 11.67
N GLY A 133 -2.79 -3.21 10.93
CA GLY A 133 -3.61 -3.00 9.75
C GLY A 133 -3.18 -3.82 8.53
N VAL A 134 -1.91 -4.22 8.46
CA VAL A 134 -1.35 -4.96 7.31
C VAL A 134 -1.95 -6.38 7.25
N LYS A 135 -2.48 -6.76 6.09
CA LYS A 135 -3.02 -8.12 5.86
C LYS A 135 -2.08 -9.01 5.04
N THR A 136 -1.09 -8.41 4.39
CA THR A 136 -0.06 -9.09 3.59
C THR A 136 0.69 -10.12 4.43
N SER A 137 0.82 -11.34 3.90
CA SER A 137 1.67 -12.38 4.47
C SER A 137 3.15 -11.95 4.42
N ALA A 138 3.88 -12.15 5.52
CA ALA A 138 5.27 -11.76 5.63
C ALA A 138 6.20 -12.92 6.01
N LEU A 139 7.40 -12.95 5.43
CA LEU A 139 8.52 -13.79 5.86
C LEU A 139 9.62 -12.88 6.41
N ILE A 140 9.72 -12.76 7.72
CA ILE A 140 10.75 -11.95 8.38
C ILE A 140 12.04 -12.77 8.44
N VAL A 141 13.09 -12.28 7.78
CA VAL A 141 14.38 -12.98 7.68
C VAL A 141 15.46 -12.14 8.36
N TYR A 142 16.34 -12.78 9.12
CA TYR A 142 17.58 -12.16 9.61
C TYR A 142 18.59 -13.21 10.05
N GLY A 143 19.88 -12.87 10.05
CA GLY A 143 20.93 -13.68 10.64
C GLY A 143 20.96 -13.52 12.16
N ASP A 144 21.23 -14.60 12.91
CA ASP A 144 21.27 -14.53 14.38
C ASP A 144 22.45 -13.70 14.94
N GLN A 145 23.50 -13.50 14.13
CA GLN A 145 24.65 -12.65 14.44
C GLN A 145 24.46 -11.19 13.98
N ASP A 146 23.29 -10.84 13.46
CA ASP A 146 22.94 -9.47 13.08
C ASP A 146 22.22 -8.71 14.22
N PRO A 147 22.84 -7.67 14.82
CA PRO A 147 22.17 -6.83 15.81
C PRO A 147 20.92 -6.12 15.28
N MET A 148 20.89 -5.80 13.98
CA MET A 148 19.72 -5.19 13.34
C MET A 148 18.58 -6.20 13.17
N GLY A 149 18.89 -7.49 13.05
CA GLY A 149 17.90 -8.56 12.95
C GLY A 149 16.95 -8.58 14.16
N GLN A 150 17.50 -8.62 15.37
CA GLN A 150 16.70 -8.60 16.60
C GLN A 150 15.94 -7.28 16.79
N THR A 151 16.60 -6.15 16.50
CA THR A 151 16.02 -4.81 16.66
C THR A 151 14.82 -4.62 15.72
N SER A 152 14.99 -4.93 14.43
CA SER A 152 13.92 -4.83 13.44
C SER A 152 12.78 -5.83 13.72
N PHE A 153 13.11 -7.06 14.14
CA PHE A 153 12.12 -8.08 14.49
C PHE A 153 11.21 -7.64 15.66
N ALA A 154 11.73 -6.91 16.65
CA ALA A 154 10.94 -6.41 17.77
C ALA A 154 9.74 -5.54 17.33
N HIS A 155 9.88 -4.87 16.18
CA HIS A 155 8.81 -4.10 15.53
C HIS A 155 8.00 -4.98 14.56
N LEU A 156 8.67 -5.71 13.67
CA LEU A 156 8.02 -6.48 12.59
C LEU A 156 7.12 -7.61 13.09
N LYS A 157 7.35 -8.15 14.29
CA LYS A 157 6.47 -9.16 14.92
C LYS A 157 5.03 -8.67 15.17
N GLN A 158 4.79 -7.37 15.02
CA GLN A 158 3.46 -6.76 15.12
C GLN A 158 2.61 -6.97 13.85
N LEU A 159 3.23 -7.41 12.73
CA LEU A 159 2.51 -7.87 11.54
C LEU A 159 1.65 -9.10 11.91
N PRO A 160 0.35 -9.13 11.61
CA PRO A 160 -0.51 -10.22 12.07
C PRO A 160 -0.22 -11.56 11.37
N ASN A 161 0.21 -11.53 10.11
CA ASN A 161 0.43 -12.70 9.27
C ASN A 161 1.91 -12.86 8.96
N HIS A 162 2.73 -13.29 9.92
CA HIS A 162 4.16 -13.43 9.72
C HIS A 162 4.69 -14.83 10.03
N ARG A 163 5.74 -15.22 9.29
CA ARG A 163 6.66 -16.31 9.60
C ARG A 163 8.04 -15.72 9.84
N VAL A 164 8.87 -16.42 10.59
CA VAL A 164 10.25 -15.98 10.89
C VAL A 164 11.22 -17.03 10.38
N LEU A 165 12.27 -16.59 9.69
CA LEU A 165 13.42 -17.39 9.29
C LEU A 165 14.67 -16.76 9.89
N VAL A 166 15.14 -17.33 11.00
CA VAL A 166 16.41 -16.93 11.62
C VAL A 166 17.51 -17.81 11.07
N MET A 167 18.49 -17.21 10.39
CA MET A 167 19.59 -17.93 9.74
C MET A 167 20.76 -18.05 10.72
N GLU A 168 20.88 -19.20 11.37
CA GLU A 168 21.91 -19.46 12.39
C GLU A 168 23.33 -19.35 11.81
N GLY A 169 24.20 -18.61 12.49
CA GLY A 169 25.57 -18.34 12.10
C GLY A 169 25.73 -17.29 11.00
N ALA A 170 24.63 -16.66 10.55
CA ALA A 170 24.67 -15.63 9.53
C ALA A 170 24.67 -14.22 10.12
N GLY A 171 25.32 -13.27 9.43
CA GLY A 171 25.36 -11.86 9.78
C GLY A 171 24.27 -11.04 9.08
N HIS A 172 24.52 -9.75 8.89
CA HIS A 172 23.54 -8.82 8.32
C HIS A 172 23.11 -9.16 6.88
N PRO A 173 24.01 -9.43 5.92
CA PRO A 173 23.63 -9.92 4.61
C PRO A 173 23.45 -11.45 4.63
N CYS A 174 22.53 -11.96 5.46
CA CYS A 174 22.39 -13.39 5.72
C CYS A 174 22.15 -14.25 4.46
N TYR A 175 21.54 -13.68 3.43
CA TYR A 175 21.35 -14.29 2.11
C TYR A 175 22.65 -14.51 1.31
N LEU A 176 23.73 -13.78 1.64
CA LEU A 176 25.07 -14.04 1.09
C LEU A 176 25.83 -15.08 1.90
N ASP A 177 25.63 -15.11 3.23
CA ASP A 177 26.32 -16.05 4.11
C ASP A 177 25.83 -17.48 3.91
N LYS A 178 24.50 -17.67 3.78
CA LYS A 178 23.87 -19.00 3.61
C LYS A 178 22.86 -18.97 2.46
N PRO A 179 23.32 -18.89 1.19
CA PRO A 179 22.45 -18.72 0.02
C PRO A 179 21.47 -19.88 -0.18
N GLU A 180 21.87 -21.12 0.12
CA GLU A 180 21.00 -22.29 -0.03
C GLU A 180 19.81 -22.25 0.94
N GLU A 181 20.06 -21.91 2.21
CA GLU A 181 19.01 -21.77 3.21
C GLU A 181 18.08 -20.59 2.89
N TRP A 182 18.65 -19.47 2.43
CA TRP A 182 17.89 -18.32 1.95
C TRP A 182 16.95 -18.70 0.80
N HIS A 183 17.47 -19.34 -0.25
CA HIS A 183 16.65 -19.70 -1.42
C HIS A 183 15.58 -20.73 -1.06
N ALA A 184 15.92 -21.75 -0.24
CA ALA A 184 14.95 -22.74 0.20
C ALA A 184 13.80 -22.10 0.99
N GLY A 185 14.11 -21.27 1.98
CA GLY A 185 13.11 -20.58 2.80
C GLY A 185 12.26 -19.58 2.00
N LEU A 186 12.89 -18.85 1.06
CA LEU A 186 12.17 -17.93 0.18
C LEU A 186 11.19 -18.67 -0.74
N LEU A 187 11.65 -19.74 -1.41
CA LEU A 187 10.80 -20.51 -2.33
C LEU A 187 9.64 -21.19 -1.61
N ASP A 188 9.86 -21.73 -0.42
CA ASP A 188 8.79 -22.29 0.43
C ASP A 188 7.73 -21.23 0.76
N PHE A 189 8.15 -20.03 1.16
CA PHE A 189 7.22 -18.94 1.42
C PHE A 189 6.42 -18.54 0.17
N LEU A 190 7.11 -18.39 -0.97
CA LEU A 190 6.45 -18.00 -2.23
C LEU A 190 5.44 -19.05 -2.71
N GLN A 191 5.73 -20.34 -2.54
CA GLN A 191 4.78 -21.41 -2.85
C GLN A 191 3.53 -21.36 -1.98
N GLY A 192 3.66 -20.91 -0.72
CA GLY A 192 2.53 -20.72 0.20
C GLY A 192 1.67 -19.48 -0.07
N LEU A 193 2.06 -18.59 -0.99
CA LEU A 193 1.26 -17.43 -1.41
C LEU A 193 0.34 -17.72 -2.61
N ALA A 194 0.41 -18.94 -3.16
CA ALA A 194 -0.32 -19.38 -4.35
C ALA A 194 -1.83 -19.46 -4.12
#